data_AF-A0A6G9CVI7-F1
#
_entry.id   AF-A0A6G9CVI7-F1
#
_cell.length_a   1.000
_cell.length_b   1.000
_cell.length_c   1.000
_cell.angle_alpha   90.00
_cell.angle_beta   90.00
_cell.angle_gamma   90.00
#
_symmetry.space_group_name_H-M   'P 1'
#
loop_
_entity.id
_entity.type
_entity.pdbx_description
1 polymer ?
#
loop_
_entity_poly.entity_id
_entity_poly.type
_entity_poly.pdbx_seq_one_letter_code
_entity_poly.pdbx_strand_id
1 'polypeptide(L)'
;MSRAQRATRALIGTVEAIEGLRVVGSPVGPLFAVATDDSVPLERRVDPHRWVSAVGARGFVLQGQPASTQPDGTTLPRTTHLTVTPVTESVLGELTSALVLGADDVRGSAAAEAPPALAELAGAFERGDVTVADVLALPSDAVAAALTSAGLDPRGSSDSPLDMAAVLAAVESLPREVTKRLLVEFLAGMVEP
;
A
#
# COMPACT_ATOMS: atom_id res chain seq x y z
N MET A 1 -22.75 2.17 23.37
CA MET A 1 -21.66 1.90 22.41
C MET A 1 -22.26 1.78 21.01
N SER A 2 -21.83 2.59 20.04
CA SER A 2 -22.42 2.60 18.69
C SER A 2 -22.04 1.34 17.88
N ARG A 3 -22.76 1.07 16.77
CA ARG A 3 -22.46 -0.03 15.83
C ARG A 3 -21.01 0.02 15.36
N ALA A 4 -20.59 1.18 14.86
CA ALA A 4 -19.22 1.41 14.39
C ALA A 4 -18.19 1.20 15.52
N GLN A 5 -18.47 1.66 16.74
CA GLN A 5 -17.56 1.49 17.87
C GLN A 5 -17.39 0.01 18.24
N ARG A 6 -18.47 -0.80 18.24
CA ARG A 6 -18.39 -2.24 18.53
C ARG A 6 -17.59 -2.97 17.46
N ALA A 7 -17.89 -2.71 16.19
CA ALA A 7 -17.15 -3.29 15.07
C ALA A 7 -15.66 -2.91 15.12
N THR A 8 -15.35 -1.65 15.41
CA THR A 8 -13.95 -1.18 15.53
C THR A 8 -13.18 -1.96 16.60
N ARG A 9 -13.77 -2.11 17.79
CA ARG A 9 -13.11 -2.87 18.87
C ARG A 9 -12.92 -4.35 18.52
N ALA A 10 -13.91 -4.97 17.86
CA ALA A 10 -13.81 -6.36 17.44
C ALA A 10 -12.71 -6.55 16.38
N LEU A 11 -12.59 -5.61 15.43
CA LEU A 11 -11.56 -5.65 14.39
C LEU A 11 -10.16 -5.36 14.96
N ILE A 12 -10.02 -4.41 15.90
CA ILE A 12 -8.76 -4.18 16.63
C ILE A 12 -8.34 -5.46 17.35
N GLY A 13 -9.23 -6.07 18.14
CA GLY A 13 -8.92 -7.31 18.85
C GLY A 13 -8.61 -8.49 17.91
N THR A 14 -9.22 -8.51 16.71
CA THR A 14 -8.86 -9.48 15.66
C THR A 14 -7.43 -9.25 15.19
N VAL A 15 -7.07 -8.01 14.83
CA VAL A 15 -5.74 -7.67 14.33
C VAL A 15 -4.65 -7.89 15.37
N GLU A 16 -4.90 -7.52 16.63
CA GLU A 16 -3.97 -7.75 17.74
C GLU A 16 -3.72 -9.25 18.02
N ALA A 17 -4.64 -10.12 17.60
CA ALA A 17 -4.46 -11.57 17.69
C ALA A 17 -3.71 -12.18 16.49
N ILE A 18 -3.50 -11.42 15.41
CA ILE A 18 -2.73 -11.87 14.24
C ILE A 18 -1.24 -11.65 14.55
N GLU A 19 -0.50 -12.73 14.81
CA GLU A 19 0.97 -12.68 14.91
C GLU A 19 1.56 -11.96 13.68
N GLY A 20 2.55 -11.09 13.86
CA GLY A 20 3.18 -10.37 12.75
C GLY A 20 2.50 -9.08 12.30
N LEU A 21 1.33 -8.75 12.87
CA LEU A 21 0.68 -7.45 12.72
C LEU A 21 0.54 -6.75 14.07
N ARG A 22 0.50 -5.41 14.04
CA ARG A 22 0.18 -4.59 15.22
C ARG A 22 -0.67 -3.39 14.83
N VAL A 23 -1.52 -2.96 15.74
CA VAL A 23 -2.20 -1.67 15.63
C VAL A 23 -1.22 -0.53 15.93
N VAL A 24 -1.27 0.54 15.15
CA VAL A 24 -0.42 1.72 15.34
C VAL A 24 -1.09 2.67 16.33
N GLY A 25 -0.44 2.88 17.48
CA GLY A 25 -0.92 3.77 18.54
C GLY A 25 -2.13 3.22 19.27
N SER A 26 -2.95 4.13 19.84
CA SER A 26 -4.15 3.79 20.62
C SER A 26 -5.39 4.45 19.99
N PRO A 27 -5.97 3.86 18.93
CA PRO A 27 -7.07 4.49 18.19
C PRO A 27 -8.33 4.66 19.07
N VAL A 28 -8.89 5.87 19.07
CA VAL A 28 -10.12 6.22 19.82
C VAL A 28 -11.36 6.36 18.93
N GLY A 29 -11.16 6.41 17.61
CA GLY A 29 -12.19 6.60 16.60
C GLY A 29 -12.44 5.35 15.76
N PRO A 30 -13.33 5.44 14.77
CA PRO A 30 -13.67 4.33 13.89
C PRO A 30 -12.63 4.11 12.77
N LEU A 31 -11.45 4.70 12.88
CA LEU A 31 -10.35 4.53 11.93
C LEU A 31 -9.12 4.10 12.72
N PHE A 32 -8.43 3.08 12.23
CA PHE A 32 -7.16 2.63 12.78
C PHE A 32 -6.22 2.15 11.68
N ALA A 33 -4.93 2.18 11.99
CA ALA A 33 -3.85 1.76 11.10
C ALA A 33 -3.18 0.50 11.66
N VAL A 34 -2.75 -0.37 10.75
CA VAL A 34 -2.08 -1.63 11.04
C VAL A 34 -0.72 -1.62 10.35
N ALA A 35 0.33 -1.97 11.08
CA ALA A 35 1.69 -2.11 10.58
C ALA A 35 2.19 -3.54 10.84
N THR A 36 3.33 -3.89 10.23
CA THR A 36 4.08 -5.07 10.63
C THR A 36 4.48 -4.98 12.11
N ASP A 37 4.38 -6.10 12.81
CA ASP A 37 4.98 -6.26 14.12
C ASP A 37 6.45 -6.67 13.96
N ASP A 38 7.37 -5.73 14.18
CA ASP A 38 8.80 -5.97 14.06
C ASP A 38 9.40 -6.73 15.26
N SER A 39 8.60 -7.01 16.30
CA SER A 39 9.06 -7.76 17.47
C SER A 39 9.13 -9.27 17.24
N VAL A 40 8.45 -9.78 16.21
CA VAL A 40 8.48 -11.21 15.83
C VAL A 40 9.54 -11.49 14.74
N PRO A 41 10.01 -12.75 14.63
CA PRO A 41 10.94 -13.17 13.56
C PRO A 41 10.37 -12.90 12.16
N LEU A 42 11.26 -12.68 11.18
CA LEU A 42 10.90 -12.30 9.81
C LEU A 42 9.88 -13.27 9.18
N GLU A 43 10.04 -14.56 9.40
CA GLU A 43 9.16 -15.62 8.91
C GLU A 43 7.74 -15.59 9.51
N ARG A 44 7.54 -14.82 10.59
CA ARG A 44 6.24 -14.61 11.23
C ARG A 44 5.60 -13.27 10.90
N ARG A 45 6.37 -12.35 10.32
CA ARG A 45 5.90 -11.01 9.97
C ARG A 45 4.89 -11.05 8.83
N VAL A 46 4.04 -10.03 8.80
CA VAL A 46 3.07 -9.80 7.73
C VAL A 46 3.33 -8.40 7.17
N ASP A 47 3.60 -8.31 5.87
CA ASP A 47 3.70 -7.02 5.18
C ASP A 47 2.28 -6.45 4.97
N PRO A 48 2.00 -5.22 5.44
CA PRO A 48 0.65 -4.66 5.43
C PRO A 48 0.13 -4.43 4.00
N HIS A 49 0.98 -4.16 3.02
CA HIS A 49 0.55 -3.91 1.64
C HIS A 49 0.22 -5.20 0.90
N ARG A 50 1.01 -6.27 1.08
CA ARG A 50 0.63 -7.60 0.59
C ARG A 50 -0.66 -8.10 1.23
N TRP A 51 -0.84 -7.81 2.51
CA TRP A 51 -2.07 -8.15 3.23
C TRP A 51 -3.30 -7.47 2.63
N VAL A 52 -3.20 -6.22 2.13
CA VAL A 52 -4.29 -5.55 1.39
C VAL A 52 -4.73 -6.40 0.20
N SER A 53 -3.79 -6.84 -0.63
CA SER A 53 -4.11 -7.64 -1.83
C SER A 53 -4.72 -9.00 -1.47
N ALA A 54 -4.21 -9.67 -0.43
CA ALA A 54 -4.73 -10.95 0.03
C ALA A 54 -6.15 -10.85 0.62
N VAL A 55 -6.44 -9.78 1.36
CA VAL A 55 -7.80 -9.46 1.84
C VAL A 55 -8.71 -9.03 0.66
N GLY A 56 -8.16 -8.31 -0.31
CA GLY A 56 -8.82 -7.91 -1.56
C GLY A 56 -9.33 -9.09 -2.38
N ALA A 57 -8.55 -10.16 -2.50
CA ALA A 57 -8.95 -11.41 -3.15
C ALA A 57 -10.18 -12.07 -2.51
N ARG A 58 -10.56 -11.65 -1.30
CA ARG A 58 -11.73 -12.12 -0.54
C ARG A 58 -12.89 -11.12 -0.55
N GLY A 59 -12.84 -10.11 -1.40
CA GLY A 59 -13.93 -9.16 -1.62
C GLY A 59 -13.92 -7.93 -0.71
N PHE A 60 -12.86 -7.70 0.06
CA PHE A 60 -12.74 -6.55 0.96
C PHE A 60 -11.65 -5.58 0.52
N VAL A 61 -11.99 -4.30 0.43
CA VAL A 61 -11.03 -3.25 0.10
C VAL A 61 -10.48 -2.64 1.40
N LEU A 62 -9.16 -2.75 1.58
CA LEU A 62 -8.41 -2.06 2.62
C LEU A 62 -7.54 -0.96 1.98
N GLN A 63 -7.21 0.09 2.73
CA GLN A 63 -6.40 1.19 2.21
C GLN A 63 -4.94 1.06 2.65
N GLY A 64 -4.05 0.68 1.75
CA GLY A 64 -2.60 0.79 1.99
C GLY A 64 -2.15 2.26 2.04
N GLN A 65 -1.18 2.55 2.90
CA GLN A 65 -0.54 3.85 3.04
C GLN A 65 0.98 3.65 3.02
N PRO A 66 1.71 4.41 2.18
CA PRO A 66 3.16 4.26 2.08
C PRO A 66 3.86 4.78 3.34
N ALA A 67 5.02 4.20 3.64
CA ALA A 67 5.96 4.74 4.62
C ALA A 67 6.38 6.17 4.22
N SER A 68 6.68 7.00 5.22
CA SER A 68 7.09 8.38 4.97
C SER A 68 7.96 8.93 6.08
N THR A 69 9.16 9.36 5.72
CA THR A 69 10.04 10.15 6.59
C THR A 69 9.55 11.59 6.66
N GLN A 70 9.28 12.07 7.86
CA GLN A 70 8.83 13.42 8.15
C GLN A 70 10.01 14.41 8.17
N PRO A 71 9.77 15.73 8.02
CA PRO A 71 10.83 16.74 8.06
C PRO A 71 11.66 16.75 9.36
N ASP A 72 11.11 16.24 10.46
CA ASP A 72 11.79 16.10 11.75
C ASP A 72 12.61 14.80 11.89
N GLY A 73 12.66 13.98 10.85
CA GLY A 73 13.36 12.69 10.82
C GLY A 73 12.52 11.50 11.30
N THR A 74 11.30 11.73 11.81
CA THR A 74 10.40 10.65 12.21
C THR A 74 10.01 9.82 11.00
N THR A 75 10.18 8.50 11.06
CA THR A 75 9.71 7.60 9.99
C THR A 75 8.34 7.04 10.34
N LEU A 76 7.32 7.41 9.57
CA LEU A 76 6.03 6.75 9.62
C LEU A 76 6.15 5.39 8.90
N PRO A 77 5.74 4.28 9.55
CA PRO A 77 5.83 2.97 8.92
C PRO A 77 4.85 2.87 7.76
N ARG A 78 5.08 1.92 6.85
CA ARG A 78 4.06 1.47 5.92
C ARG A 78 2.90 0.87 6.69
N THR A 79 1.67 1.21 6.31
CA THR A 79 0.47 0.79 7.05
C THR A 79 -0.66 0.39 6.12
N THR A 80 -1.62 -0.33 6.69
CA THR A 80 -2.94 -0.57 6.10
C THR A 80 -4.01 -0.03 7.03
N HIS A 81 -4.92 0.77 6.49
CA HIS A 81 -5.93 1.50 7.22
C HIS A 81 -7.30 0.84 7.06
N LEU A 82 -8.01 0.75 8.18
CA LEU A 82 -9.38 0.29 8.23
C LEU A 82 -10.26 1.45 8.67
N THR A 83 -11.20 1.83 7.80
CA THR A 83 -12.25 2.81 8.11
C THR A 83 -13.54 2.06 8.39
N VAL A 84 -13.94 2.03 9.65
CA VAL A 84 -15.11 1.30 10.13
C VAL A 84 -16.34 2.19 10.06
N THR A 85 -17.41 1.67 9.47
CA THR A 85 -18.69 2.38 9.40
C THR A 85 -19.77 1.55 10.10
N PRO A 86 -20.97 2.09 10.34
CA PRO A 86 -22.05 1.29 10.93
C PRO A 86 -22.41 0.04 10.12
N VAL A 87 -22.22 0.04 8.79
CA VAL A 87 -22.50 -1.13 7.94
C VAL A 87 -21.46 -2.24 8.09
N THR A 88 -20.21 -1.93 8.47
CA THR A 88 -19.17 -2.94 8.72
C THR A 88 -19.61 -4.00 9.73
N GLU A 89 -20.45 -3.64 10.72
CA GLU A 89 -20.97 -4.59 11.71
C GLU A 89 -21.78 -5.74 11.08
N SER A 90 -22.45 -5.54 9.93
CA SER A 90 -23.24 -6.62 9.30
C SER A 90 -22.39 -7.67 8.59
N VAL A 91 -21.13 -7.36 8.28
CA VAL A 91 -20.18 -8.27 7.61
C VAL A 91 -18.98 -8.61 8.49
N LEU A 92 -19.08 -8.34 9.80
CA LEU A 92 -17.95 -8.41 10.73
C LEU A 92 -17.30 -9.82 10.75
N GLY A 93 -18.09 -10.89 10.73
CA GLY A 93 -17.58 -12.25 10.72
C GLY A 93 -16.79 -12.58 9.45
N GLU A 94 -17.32 -12.21 8.29
CA GLU A 94 -16.67 -12.40 6.99
C GLU A 94 -15.38 -11.57 6.89
N LEU A 95 -15.43 -10.31 7.34
CA LEU A 95 -14.26 -9.43 7.36
C LEU A 95 -13.18 -9.99 8.29
N THR A 96 -13.51 -10.34 9.54
CA THR A 96 -12.54 -10.95 10.48
C THR A 96 -11.90 -12.20 9.90
N SER A 97 -12.67 -13.07 9.25
CA SER A 97 -12.13 -14.25 8.55
C SER A 97 -11.17 -13.87 7.43
N ALA A 98 -11.54 -12.90 6.60
CA ALA A 98 -10.69 -12.43 5.51
C ALA A 98 -9.38 -11.79 6.01
N LEU A 99 -9.42 -11.03 7.10
CA LEU A 99 -8.24 -10.44 7.73
C LEU A 99 -7.25 -11.51 8.21
N VAL A 100 -7.74 -12.55 8.89
CA VAL A 100 -6.88 -13.63 9.41
C VAL A 100 -6.32 -14.47 8.25
N LEU A 101 -7.18 -14.96 7.36
CA LEU A 101 -6.75 -15.80 6.24
C LEU A 101 -5.82 -15.03 5.28
N GLY A 102 -6.09 -13.75 5.04
CA GLY A 102 -5.21 -12.92 4.24
C GLY A 102 -3.84 -12.71 4.88
N ALA A 103 -3.76 -12.67 6.21
CA ALA A 103 -2.48 -12.56 6.91
C ALA A 103 -1.69 -13.87 6.82
N ASP A 104 -2.36 -15.01 6.91
CA ASP A 104 -1.73 -16.33 6.77
C ASP A 104 -1.19 -16.55 5.36
N ASP A 105 -1.88 -16.11 4.32
CA ASP A 105 -1.44 -16.23 2.93
C ASP A 105 -0.09 -15.54 2.66
N VAL A 106 0.18 -14.41 3.32
CA VAL A 106 1.36 -13.57 3.05
C VAL A 106 2.40 -13.62 4.16
N ARG A 107 2.16 -14.43 5.21
CA ARG A 107 3.05 -14.54 6.37
C ARG A 107 4.45 -14.97 5.94
N GLY A 108 5.46 -14.28 6.46
CA GLY A 108 6.86 -14.52 6.15
C GLY A 108 7.28 -14.09 4.73
N SER A 109 6.36 -13.54 3.94
CA SER A 109 6.72 -12.94 2.65
C SER A 109 7.50 -11.66 2.87
N ALA A 110 8.52 -11.44 2.04
CA ALA A 110 9.20 -10.15 1.98
C ALA A 110 8.21 -9.03 1.64
N ALA A 111 8.56 -7.80 2.00
CA ALA A 111 7.84 -6.60 1.58
C ALA A 111 7.53 -6.61 0.06
N ALA A 112 6.43 -5.98 -0.34
CA ALA A 112 6.25 -5.67 -1.76
C ALA A 112 7.36 -4.71 -2.24
N GLU A 113 7.84 -4.93 -3.45
CA GLU A 113 8.87 -4.14 -4.10
C GLU A 113 8.27 -3.35 -5.26
N ALA A 114 8.90 -2.22 -5.60
CA ALA A 114 8.51 -1.44 -6.78
C ALA A 114 8.70 -2.27 -8.06
N PRO A 115 7.91 -2.01 -9.13
CA PRO A 115 8.15 -2.63 -10.42
C PRO A 115 9.61 -2.44 -10.87
N PRO A 116 10.25 -3.43 -11.52
CA PRO A 116 11.69 -3.41 -11.79
C PRO A 116 12.22 -2.11 -12.42
N ALA A 117 11.49 -1.54 -13.39
CA ALA A 117 11.86 -0.28 -14.02
C ALA A 117 11.84 0.92 -13.06
N LEU A 118 10.90 0.96 -12.12
CA LEU A 118 10.82 2.02 -11.11
C LEU A 118 11.83 1.80 -9.97
N ALA A 119 12.12 0.54 -9.63
CA ALA A 119 13.21 0.20 -8.71
C ALA A 119 14.58 0.60 -9.29
N GLU A 120 14.81 0.37 -10.59
CA GLU A 120 16.03 0.82 -11.29
C GLU A 120 16.15 2.35 -11.29
N LEU A 121 15.05 3.06 -11.56
CA LEU A 121 15.02 4.52 -11.49
C LEU A 121 15.34 5.03 -10.07
N ALA A 122 14.77 4.42 -9.03
CA ALA A 122 15.09 4.75 -7.65
C ALA A 122 16.59 4.55 -7.36
N GLY A 123 17.17 3.42 -7.80
CA GLY A 123 18.60 3.19 -7.68
C GLY A 123 19.46 4.20 -8.45
N ALA A 124 19.01 4.70 -9.60
CA ALA A 124 19.70 5.75 -10.35
C ALA A 124 19.73 7.09 -9.59
N PHE A 125 18.63 7.44 -8.88
CA PHE A 125 18.62 8.58 -7.97
C PHE A 125 19.61 8.41 -6.81
N GLU A 126 19.64 7.23 -6.19
CA GLU A 126 20.54 6.94 -5.06
C GLU A 126 22.02 7.04 -5.46
N ARG A 127 22.36 6.61 -6.69
CA ARG A 127 23.72 6.72 -7.23
C ARG A 127 24.07 8.13 -7.74
N GLY A 128 23.08 9.00 -7.92
CA GLY A 128 23.25 10.33 -8.51
C GLY A 128 23.40 10.33 -10.04
N ASP A 129 23.02 9.24 -10.70
CA ASP A 129 23.04 9.11 -12.17
C ASP A 129 21.97 9.99 -12.84
N VAL A 130 20.89 10.28 -12.09
CA VAL A 130 19.72 11.05 -12.52
C VAL A 130 19.33 12.03 -11.43
N THR A 131 18.97 13.24 -11.82
CA THR A 131 18.42 14.26 -10.92
C THR A 131 16.91 14.41 -11.09
N VAL A 132 16.25 15.04 -10.11
CA VAL A 132 14.80 15.30 -10.19
C VAL A 132 14.49 16.19 -11.40
N ALA A 133 15.38 17.13 -11.72
CA ALA A 133 15.24 18.02 -12.87
C ALA A 133 15.25 17.25 -14.20
N ASP A 134 16.09 16.22 -14.32
CA ASP A 134 16.18 15.41 -15.55
C ASP A 134 14.85 14.70 -15.83
N VAL A 135 14.25 14.08 -14.81
CA VAL A 135 12.96 13.37 -14.96
C VAL A 135 11.81 14.35 -15.21
N LEU A 136 11.80 15.51 -14.53
CA LEU A 136 10.76 16.52 -14.74
C LEU A 136 10.86 17.19 -16.13
N ALA A 137 12.03 17.16 -16.77
CA ALA A 137 12.22 17.66 -18.12
C ALA A 137 11.80 16.66 -19.22
N LEU A 138 11.50 15.41 -18.88
CA LEU A 138 11.08 14.41 -19.86
C LEU A 138 9.73 14.78 -20.50
N PRO A 139 9.61 14.62 -21.83
CA PRO A 139 8.34 14.83 -22.51
C PRO A 139 7.31 13.79 -22.06
N SER A 140 6.03 14.15 -22.10
CA SER A 140 4.95 13.32 -21.54
C SER A 140 4.83 11.95 -22.21
N ASP A 141 5.05 11.86 -23.53
CA ASP A 141 5.06 10.60 -24.27
C ASP A 141 6.14 9.63 -23.79
N ALA A 142 7.33 10.13 -23.44
CA ALA A 142 8.40 9.32 -22.86
C ALA A 142 8.03 8.82 -21.45
N VAL A 143 7.37 9.65 -20.64
CA VAL A 143 6.90 9.25 -19.30
C VAL A 143 5.78 8.21 -19.39
N ALA A 144 4.83 8.38 -20.30
CA ALA A 144 3.73 7.43 -20.53
C ALA A 144 4.26 6.08 -21.04
N ALA A 145 5.22 6.09 -21.97
CA ALA A 145 5.89 4.88 -22.45
C ALA A 145 6.64 4.15 -21.31
N ALA A 146 7.33 4.91 -20.45
CA ALA A 146 8.02 4.35 -19.29
C ALA A 146 7.04 3.69 -18.30
N LEU A 147 5.93 4.35 -17.97
CA LEU A 147 4.88 3.77 -17.10
C LEU A 147 4.31 2.47 -17.67
N THR A 148 4.00 2.46 -18.96
CA THR A 148 3.49 1.26 -19.65
C THR A 148 4.53 0.13 -19.61
N SER A 149 5.81 0.44 -19.87
CA SER A 149 6.90 -0.55 -19.79
C SER A 149 7.12 -1.09 -18.38
N ALA A 150 6.79 -0.29 -17.36
CA ALA A 150 6.83 -0.69 -15.95
C ALA A 150 5.61 -1.52 -15.52
N GLY A 151 4.68 -1.82 -16.44
CA GLY A 151 3.44 -2.54 -16.15
C GLY A 151 2.35 -1.66 -15.52
N LEU A 152 2.53 -0.34 -15.51
CA LEU A 152 1.56 0.64 -15.04
C LEU A 152 0.80 1.25 -16.22
N ASP A 153 0.12 0.40 -17.00
CA ASP A 153 -0.70 0.86 -18.12
C ASP A 153 -2.04 1.42 -17.60
N PRO A 154 -2.31 2.73 -17.75
CA PRO A 154 -3.56 3.34 -17.29
C PRO A 154 -4.81 2.80 -17.99
N ARG A 155 -4.68 2.23 -19.19
CA ARG A 155 -5.82 1.66 -19.95
C ARG A 155 -6.06 0.19 -19.63
N GLY A 156 -5.15 -0.43 -18.86
CA GLY A 156 -5.16 -1.84 -18.52
C GLY A 156 -4.85 -2.74 -19.72
N SER A 157 -4.03 -3.77 -19.47
CA SER A 157 -4.17 -5.01 -20.25
C SER A 157 -5.23 -5.86 -19.56
N SER A 158 -6.11 -6.52 -20.31
CA SER A 158 -7.31 -7.21 -19.80
C SER A 158 -7.05 -8.30 -18.75
N ASP A 159 -5.79 -8.65 -18.50
CA ASP A 159 -5.40 -9.90 -17.83
C ASP A 159 -4.74 -9.70 -16.46
N SER A 160 -4.47 -8.48 -15.99
CA SER A 160 -4.03 -8.27 -14.60
C SER A 160 -4.40 -6.88 -14.06
N PRO A 161 -5.16 -6.79 -12.96
CA PRO A 161 -5.32 -5.52 -12.23
C PRO A 161 -3.97 -5.02 -11.71
N LEU A 162 -3.85 -3.69 -11.55
CA LEU A 162 -2.68 -3.05 -10.95
C LEU A 162 -2.39 -3.62 -9.56
N ASP A 163 -1.16 -4.11 -9.35
CA ASP A 163 -0.69 -4.52 -8.03
C ASP A 163 -0.45 -3.27 -7.16
N MET A 164 -1.45 -2.92 -6.36
CA MET A 164 -1.39 -1.74 -5.49
C MET A 164 -0.24 -1.81 -4.47
N ALA A 165 0.22 -3.00 -4.08
CA ALA A 165 1.35 -3.12 -3.18
C ALA A 165 2.66 -2.69 -3.87
N ALA A 166 2.84 -3.07 -5.14
CA ALA A 166 3.97 -2.61 -5.95
C ALA A 166 3.91 -1.11 -6.25
N VAL A 167 2.71 -0.55 -6.49
CA VAL A 167 2.51 0.90 -6.66
C VAL A 167 2.93 1.66 -5.40
N LEU A 168 2.48 1.21 -4.22
CA LEU A 168 2.85 1.83 -2.95
C LEU A 168 4.36 1.74 -2.70
N ALA A 169 5.00 0.61 -3.03
CA ALA A 169 6.45 0.46 -2.94
C ALA A 169 7.20 1.45 -3.87
N ALA A 170 6.69 1.69 -5.09
CA ALA A 170 7.27 2.70 -5.98
C ALA A 170 7.10 4.13 -5.46
N VAL A 171 5.97 4.44 -4.82
CA VAL A 171 5.73 5.74 -4.17
C VAL A 171 6.73 5.95 -3.01
N GLU A 172 7.09 4.90 -2.28
CA GLU A 172 8.06 4.96 -1.18
C GLU A 172 9.51 5.15 -1.67
N SER A 173 9.87 4.56 -2.81
CA SER A 173 11.25 4.55 -3.30
C SER A 173 11.65 5.79 -4.10
N LEU A 174 10.70 6.51 -4.69
CA LEU A 174 10.96 7.63 -5.59
C LEU A 174 10.83 8.99 -4.90
N PRO A 175 11.59 10.03 -5.36
CA PRO A 175 11.37 11.40 -4.92
C PRO A 175 9.92 11.85 -5.12
N ARG A 176 9.37 12.59 -4.16
CA ARG A 176 7.94 12.97 -4.14
C ARG A 176 7.50 13.71 -5.40
N GLU A 177 8.35 14.58 -5.93
CA GLU A 177 8.13 15.37 -7.14
C GLU A 177 8.02 14.46 -8.37
N VAL A 178 8.84 13.41 -8.42
CA VAL A 178 8.83 12.40 -9.49
C VAL A 178 7.55 11.58 -9.41
N THR A 179 7.22 11.05 -8.24
CA THR A 179 5.97 10.30 -8.02
C THR A 179 4.74 11.13 -8.42
N LYS A 180 4.72 12.42 -8.09
CA LYS A 180 3.65 13.34 -8.51
C LYS A 180 3.57 13.46 -10.03
N ARG A 181 4.71 13.62 -10.73
CA ARG A 181 4.76 13.70 -12.20
C ARG A 181 4.25 12.42 -12.84
N LEU A 182 4.69 11.26 -12.35
CA LEU A 182 4.25 9.94 -12.82
C LEU A 182 2.74 9.75 -12.63
N LEU A 183 2.20 10.14 -11.47
CA LEU A 183 0.76 10.06 -11.21
C LEU A 183 -0.04 10.95 -12.16
N VAL A 184 0.41 12.19 -12.42
CA VAL A 184 -0.26 13.09 -13.37
C VAL A 184 -0.31 12.45 -14.76
N GLU A 185 0.78 11.84 -15.21
CA GLU A 185 0.83 11.17 -16.51
C GLU A 185 -0.06 9.93 -16.55
N PHE A 186 -0.04 9.10 -15.51
CA PHE A 186 -0.93 7.95 -15.39
C PHE A 186 -2.42 8.36 -15.44
N LEU A 187 -2.80 9.41 -14.70
CA LEU A 187 -4.17 9.95 -14.72
C LEU A 187 -4.55 10.51 -16.10
N ALA A 188 -3.61 11.14 -16.81
CA ALA A 188 -3.84 11.65 -18.17
C ALA A 188 -4.18 10.51 -19.13
N GLY A 189 -3.41 9.42 -19.11
CA GLY A 189 -3.66 8.25 -19.96
C GLY A 189 -4.97 7.50 -19.69
N MET A 190 -5.61 7.69 -18.53
CA MET A 190 -6.94 7.13 -18.24
C MET A 190 -8.09 7.91 -18.90
N VAL A 191 -7.87 9.17 -19.26
CA VAL A 191 -8.90 10.07 -19.82
C VAL A 191 -8.64 10.44 -21.27
N GLU A 192 -7.52 10.00 -21.86
CA GLU A 192 -7.25 10.13 -23.28
C GLU A 192 -8.26 9.31 -24.11
N PRO A 193 -8.82 9.90 -25.19
CA PRO A 193 -9.89 9.30 -25.98
C PRO A 193 -9.46 8.11 -26.86
#